data_AF-W7YMM8-F1
#
_entry.id   AF-W7YMM8-F1
#
_cell.length_a   1.000
_cell.length_b   1.000
_cell.length_c   1.000
_cell.angle_alpha   90.00
_cell.angle_beta   90.00
_cell.angle_gamma   90.00
#
_symmetry.space_group_name_H-M   'P 1'
#
loop_
_entity.id
_entity.type
_entity.pdbx_description
1 polymer ?
#
loop_
_entity_poly.entity_id
_entity_poly.type
_entity_poly.pdbx_seq_one_letter_code
_entity_poly.pdbx_strand_id
1 'polypeptide(L)'
;MSCKVERKGNDMLKGHRYTFLKNKLVPKLQNERDLLLEMYPRLGDGYRLMHLFKDFWDIENTEEAEGYLAYWCDIASESKIAPFVKVVNTIKAHWSGIFNYIES
;
A
#
# COMPACT_ATOMS: atom_id res chain seq x y z
N MET A 1 0.00 10.08 -16.02
CA MET A 1 -1.04 11.04 -15.61
C MET A 1 -1.24 10.92 -14.10
N SER A 2 -0.65 11.88 -13.39
CA SER A 2 -0.23 11.80 -11.98
C SER A 2 -1.38 12.05 -11.00
N CYS A 3 -1.23 11.64 -9.73
CA CYS A 3 -2.12 11.73 -8.57
C CYS A 3 -2.86 13.07 -8.30
N LYS A 4 -2.76 14.07 -9.18
CA LYS A 4 -3.45 15.36 -9.09
C LYS A 4 -4.93 15.32 -9.47
N VAL A 5 -5.39 14.31 -10.22
CA VAL A 5 -6.79 14.25 -10.67
C VAL A 5 -7.74 13.96 -9.50
N GLU A 6 -7.36 13.14 -8.53
CA GLU A 6 -8.26 12.80 -7.40
C GLU A 6 -8.38 13.89 -6.33
N ARG A 7 -7.48 14.89 -6.32
CA ARG A 7 -7.64 16.08 -5.46
C ARG A 7 -8.62 17.09 -6.04
N LYS A 8 -8.90 17.06 -7.34
CA LYS A 8 -9.91 17.91 -7.99
C LYS A 8 -11.22 17.13 -8.07
N GLY A 9 -11.93 17.00 -6.95
CA GLY A 9 -13.31 16.49 -6.99
C GLY A 9 -13.86 15.87 -5.72
N ASN A 10 -13.02 15.57 -4.72
CA ASN A 10 -13.47 14.86 -3.51
C ASN A 10 -13.42 15.72 -2.25
N ASP A 11 -14.38 16.63 -2.13
CA ASP A 11 -14.62 17.33 -0.85
C ASP A 11 -14.87 16.32 0.29
N MET A 12 -15.43 15.14 -0.01
CA MET A 12 -15.63 14.02 0.92
C MET A 12 -14.33 13.41 1.48
N LEU A 13 -13.17 13.65 0.87
CA LEU A 13 -11.88 13.18 1.40
C LEU A 13 -11.19 14.23 2.28
N LYS A 14 -11.68 15.48 2.30
CA LYS A 14 -11.12 16.53 3.16
C LYS A 14 -11.43 16.20 4.62
N GLY A 15 -10.41 16.23 5.47
CA GLY A 15 -10.54 15.91 6.91
C GLY A 15 -10.30 14.43 7.26
N HIS A 16 -10.43 13.50 6.32
CA HIS A 16 -10.30 12.06 6.59
C HIS A 16 -8.85 11.52 6.55
N ARG A 17 -7.83 12.40 6.42
CA ARG A 17 -6.42 11.98 6.37
C ARG A 17 -6.04 11.07 7.55
N TYR A 18 -6.50 11.38 8.76
CA TYR A 18 -6.17 10.60 9.95
C TYR A 18 -6.96 9.30 10.07
N THR A 19 -8.06 9.17 9.33
CA THR A 19 -8.86 7.92 9.27
C THR A 19 -8.08 6.82 8.56
N PHE A 20 -7.23 7.15 7.58
CA PHE A 20 -6.41 6.16 6.86
C PHE A 20 -5.04 5.88 7.52
N LEU A 21 -4.58 6.75 8.43
CA LEU A 21 -3.24 6.66 9.02
C LEU A 21 -3.19 6.02 10.42
N LYS A 22 -4.34 5.89 11.10
CA LYS A 22 -4.39 5.31 12.45
C LYS A 22 -4.51 3.79 12.41
N ASN A 23 -3.65 3.10 13.15
CA ASN A 23 -3.71 1.63 13.32
C ASN A 23 -4.94 1.17 14.12
N LYS A 24 -5.45 2.00 15.03
CA LYS A 24 -6.66 1.69 15.83
C LYS A 24 -7.68 2.82 15.66
N LEU A 25 -8.85 2.46 15.16
CA LEU A 25 -9.99 3.34 14.97
C LEU A 25 -11.15 2.88 15.83
N VAL A 26 -11.95 3.82 16.34
CA VAL A 26 -13.25 3.49 16.94
C VAL A 26 -14.18 2.92 15.85
N PRO A 27 -15.13 2.03 16.16
CA PRO A 27 -15.94 1.32 15.16
C PRO A 27 -16.61 2.24 14.13
N LYS A 28 -17.12 3.41 14.57
CA LYS A 28 -17.73 4.40 13.67
C LYS A 28 -16.79 4.90 12.57
N LEU A 29 -15.51 5.13 12.92
CA LEU A 29 -14.50 5.59 11.96
C LEU A 29 -14.00 4.46 11.06
N GLN A 30 -14.11 3.20 11.48
CA GLN A 30 -13.85 2.04 10.61
C GLN A 30 -14.90 1.95 9.51
N ASN A 31 -16.19 2.00 9.88
CA ASN A 31 -17.28 1.98 8.89
C ASN A 31 -17.17 3.12 7.88
N GLU A 32 -16.82 4.32 8.33
CA GLU A 32 -16.62 5.48 7.45
C GLU A 32 -15.42 5.31 6.51
N ARG A 33 -14.31 4.75 7.01
CA ARG A 33 -13.17 4.39 6.17
C ARG A 33 -13.58 3.38 5.10
N ASP A 34 -14.26 2.32 5.51
CA ASP A 34 -14.60 1.21 4.62
C ASP A 34 -15.54 1.68 3.51
N LEU A 35 -16.52 2.53 3.83
CA LEU A 35 -17.36 3.21 2.84
C LEU A 35 -16.55 4.07 1.86
N LEU A 36 -15.57 4.84 2.35
CA LEU A 36 -14.71 5.65 1.49
C LEU A 36 -13.83 4.78 0.57
N LEU A 37 -13.35 3.63 1.03
CA LEU A 37 -12.57 2.70 0.21
C LEU A 37 -13.44 2.04 -0.88
N GLU A 38 -14.71 1.76 -0.59
CA GLU A 38 -15.68 1.27 -1.58
C GLU A 38 -16.04 2.33 -2.62
N MET A 39 -16.27 3.57 -2.18
CA MET A 39 -16.64 4.68 -3.08
C MET A 39 -15.50 5.12 -4.00
N TYR A 40 -14.25 4.93 -3.57
CA TYR A 40 -13.06 5.36 -4.31
C TYR A 40 -12.12 4.16 -4.53
N PRO A 41 -12.38 3.32 -5.55
CA PRO A 41 -11.65 2.07 -5.77
C PRO A 41 -10.13 2.26 -5.83
N ARG A 42 -9.64 3.35 -6.44
CA ARG A 42 -8.20 3.63 -6.51
C ARG A 42 -7.57 3.92 -5.13
N LEU A 43 -8.33 4.56 -4.24
CA LEU A 43 -7.94 4.76 -2.85
C LEU A 43 -7.98 3.42 -2.09
N GLY A 44 -9.01 2.62 -2.33
CA GLY A 44 -9.13 1.21 -1.91
C GLY A 44 -7.88 0.39 -2.25
N ASP A 45 -7.53 0.34 -3.52
CA ASP A 45 -6.38 -0.39 -4.06
C ASP A 45 -5.07 0.08 -3.41
N GLY A 46 -4.88 1.40 -3.32
CA GLY A 46 -3.70 1.96 -2.66
C GLY A 46 -3.61 1.62 -1.18
N TYR A 47 -4.74 1.67 -0.46
CA TYR A 47 -4.81 1.31 0.95
C TYR A 47 -4.50 -0.17 1.17
N ARG A 48 -5.05 -1.05 0.32
CA ARG A 48 -4.80 -2.49 0.34
C ARG A 48 -3.32 -2.80 0.07
N LEU A 49 -2.74 -2.22 -0.98
CA LEU A 49 -1.31 -2.41 -1.32
C LEU A 49 -0.40 -1.97 -0.18
N MET A 50 -0.73 -0.87 0.50
CA MET A 50 0.00 -0.41 1.67
C MET A 50 -0.07 -1.41 2.83
N HIS A 51 -1.24 -2.00 3.10
CA HIS A 51 -1.38 -3.00 4.17
C HIS A 51 -0.62 -4.28 3.82
N LEU A 52 -0.81 -4.80 2.61
CA LEU A 52 -0.11 -5.98 2.13
C LEU A 52 1.42 -5.83 2.22
N PHE A 53 1.94 -4.62 1.97
CA PHE A 53 3.38 -4.34 2.12
C PHE A 53 3.85 -4.33 3.58
N LYS A 54 2.98 -4.01 4.54
CA LYS A 54 3.35 -4.04 5.96
C LYS A 54 3.50 -5.47 6.44
N ASP A 55 2.62 -6.37 5.99
CA ASP A 55 2.63 -7.78 6.38
C ASP A 55 3.96 -8.47 6.01
N PHE A 56 4.68 -7.98 4.98
CA PHE A 56 6.02 -8.46 4.62
C PHE A 56 7.01 -8.44 5.79
N TRP A 57 6.94 -7.43 6.67
CA TRP A 57 7.89 -7.28 7.77
C TRP A 57 7.66 -8.25 8.93
N ASP A 58 6.52 -8.95 8.94
CA ASP A 58 6.16 -9.93 9.95
C ASP A 58 6.54 -11.37 9.53
N ILE A 59 7.11 -11.55 8.32
CA ILE A 59 7.53 -12.86 7.81
C ILE A 59 8.95 -13.18 8.28
N GLU A 60 9.09 -14.23 9.11
CA GLU A 60 10.38 -14.63 9.69
C GLU A 60 11.23 -15.48 8.75
N ASN A 61 10.61 -16.26 7.87
CA ASN A 61 11.32 -17.13 6.93
C ASN A 61 11.76 -16.33 5.69
N THR A 62 13.06 -16.31 5.41
CA THR A 62 13.64 -15.53 4.30
C THR A 62 13.12 -15.93 2.93
N GLU A 63 12.97 -17.24 2.66
CA GLU A 63 12.48 -17.74 1.37
C GLU A 63 11.00 -17.37 1.16
N GLU A 64 10.20 -17.47 2.22
CA GLU A 64 8.80 -17.02 2.22
C GLU A 64 8.70 -15.51 2.02
N ALA A 65 9.56 -14.73 2.70
CA ALA A 65 9.63 -13.29 2.55
C ALA A 65 10.01 -12.89 1.12
N GLU A 66 10.93 -13.62 0.49
CA GLU A 66 11.30 -13.39 -0.91
C GLU A 66 10.14 -13.62 -1.87
N GLY A 67 9.48 -14.77 -1.76
CA GLY A 67 8.30 -15.09 -2.57
C GLY A 67 7.17 -14.06 -2.34
N TYR A 68 6.95 -13.66 -1.10
CA TYR A 68 5.93 -12.67 -0.75
C TYR A 68 6.23 -11.30 -1.33
N LEU A 69 7.48 -10.83 -1.24
CA LEU A 69 7.89 -9.54 -1.79
C LEU A 69 7.78 -9.52 -3.33
N ALA A 70 8.08 -10.65 -3.98
CA ALA A 70 7.94 -10.80 -5.42
C ALA A 70 6.46 -10.69 -5.84
N TYR A 71 5.59 -11.45 -5.16
CA TYR A 71 4.14 -11.38 -5.34
C TYR A 71 3.59 -9.97 -5.14
N TRP A 72 4.02 -9.29 -4.06
CA TRP A 72 3.61 -7.92 -3.82
C TRP A 72 4.04 -6.98 -4.95
N CYS A 73 5.26 -7.15 -5.47
CA CYS A 73 5.78 -6.32 -6.57
C CYS A 73 4.96 -6.48 -7.85
N ASP A 74 4.44 -7.68 -8.13
CA ASP A 74 3.62 -7.94 -9.30
C ASP A 74 2.28 -7.20 -9.20
N ILE A 75 1.55 -7.37 -8.10
CA ILE A 75 0.26 -6.68 -7.89
C ILE A 75 0.44 -5.16 -7.86
N ALA A 76 1.49 -4.68 -7.19
CA ALA A 76 1.81 -3.26 -7.12
C ALA A 76 2.08 -2.67 -8.51
N SER A 77 2.75 -3.42 -9.39
CA SER A 77 2.99 -3.02 -10.78
C SER A 77 1.69 -3.01 -11.60
N GLU A 78 0.88 -4.06 -11.48
CA GLU A 78 -0.40 -4.22 -12.18
C GLU A 78 -1.43 -3.15 -11.81
N SER A 79 -1.38 -2.64 -10.57
CA SER A 79 -2.26 -1.57 -10.09
C SER A 79 -2.16 -0.26 -10.88
N LYS A 80 -1.03 -0.03 -11.57
CA LYS A 80 -0.72 1.23 -12.28
C LYS A 80 -0.83 2.49 -11.39
N ILE A 81 -0.73 2.33 -10.07
CA ILE A 81 -0.67 3.44 -9.12
C ILE A 81 0.79 3.92 -9.06
N ALA A 82 1.04 5.08 -9.67
CA ALA A 82 2.40 5.57 -9.92
C ALA A 82 3.35 5.58 -8.69
N PRO A 83 2.91 5.95 -7.47
CA PRO A 83 3.73 5.80 -6.26
C PRO A 83 4.21 4.36 -6.01
N PHE A 84 3.34 3.36 -6.14
CA PHE A 84 3.69 1.96 -5.90
C PHE A 84 4.59 1.41 -7.00
N VAL A 85 4.33 1.74 -8.27
CA VAL A 85 5.22 1.37 -9.39
C VAL A 85 6.64 1.90 -9.15
N LYS A 86 6.78 3.11 -8.62
CA LYS A 86 8.10 3.66 -8.26
C LYS A 86 8.78 2.84 -7.16
N VAL A 87 8.03 2.43 -6.13
CA VAL A 87 8.54 1.56 -5.05
C VAL A 87 9.02 0.23 -5.61
N VAL A 88 8.24 -0.41 -6.49
CA VAL A 88 8.64 -1.66 -7.15
C VAL A 88 9.95 -1.51 -7.91
N ASN A 89 10.12 -0.43 -8.66
CA ASN A 89 11.36 -0.19 -9.40
C ASN A 89 12.56 -0.05 -8.45
N THR A 90 12.38 0.61 -7.30
CA THR A 90 13.42 0.71 -6.28
C THR A 90 13.74 -0.66 -5.66
N ILE A 91 12.73 -1.45 -5.30
CA ILE A 91 12.92 -2.80 -4.74
C ILE A 91 13.67 -3.68 -5.73
N LYS A 92 13.24 -3.74 -7.00
CA LYS A 92 13.91 -4.53 -8.04
C LYS A 92 15.36 -4.10 -8.28
N ALA A 93 15.65 -2.80 -8.19
CA ALA A 93 17.03 -2.30 -8.33
C ALA A 93 17.94 -2.68 -7.14
N HIS A 94 17.36 -2.93 -5.97
CA HIS A 94 18.09 -3.21 -4.72
C HIS A 94 17.76 -4.59 -4.13
N TRP A 95 17.25 -5.52 -4.96
CA TRP A 95 16.71 -6.81 -4.51
C TRP A 95 17.69 -7.56 -3.61
N SER A 96 18.91 -7.78 -4.11
CA SER A 96 19.96 -8.48 -3.35
C SER A 96 20.34 -7.76 -2.05
N GLY A 97 20.32 -6.43 -2.03
CA GLY A 97 20.62 -5.66 -0.82
C GLY A 97 19.55 -5.80 0.28
N ILE A 98 18.29 -6.00 -0.10
CA ILE A 98 17.18 -6.17 0.84
C ILE A 98 17.31 -7.53 1.55
N PHE A 99 17.56 -8.61 0.82
CA PHE A 99 17.69 -9.95 1.41
C PHE A 99 18.97 -10.10 2.22
N ASN A 100 20.08 -9.51 1.79
CA ASN A 100 21.31 -9.50 2.58
C ASN A 100 21.12 -8.82 3.97
N TYR A 101 20.24 -7.82 4.08
CA TYR A 101 19.92 -7.18 5.36
C TYR A 101 19.05 -8.07 6.26
N ILE A 102 18.14 -8.86 5.67
CA ILE A 102 17.24 -9.75 6.43
C ILE A 102 17.98 -10.97 6.98
N GLU A 103 19.02 -11.43 6.29
CA GLU A 103 19.87 -12.56 6.74
C GLU A 103 20.94 -12.17 7.77
N SER A 104 21.19 -10.88 8.00
CA SER A 104 22.23 -10.35 8.91
C SER A 104 21.72 -10.15 10.33
#